data_AF-A0A7S1PJR2-F1
#
_entry.id   AF-A0A7S1PJR2-F1
#
_cell.length_a   1.000
_cell.length_b   1.000
_cell.length_c   1.000
_cell.angle_alpha   90.00
_cell.angle_beta   90.00
_cell.angle_gamma   90.00
#
_symmetry.space_group_name_H-M   'P 1'
#
loop_
_entity.id
_entity.type
_entity.pdbx_description
1 polymer ?
#
loop_
_entity_poly.entity_id
_entity_poly.type
_entity_poly.pdbx_seq_one_letter_code
_entity_poly.pdbx_strand_id
1 'polypeptide(L)'
;MAMNKCILVVMRITGAATQHVKTLNPHLDHAAFEAIFSTEHQPYKYKQGHCQVSSFGVGGTNGHAIFWGECAKPDPDFCKIFERKLGKVSASIVADGPDPASWEYGGPDYNAGPEVKYRIVLNRDPATEEESFTYEKVEEPPPVPPEYYSTICDVNDWAEDRMLDGDVPGLFYQEIDIPEGGSLEFRLLAEGDEQKEIAPEFTTSKKLTPILGPAPDLRTSWIVKGPEGAVVRIEFFAPEKGPRSITWLLSLPEE
;
A
#
# COMPACT_ATOMS: atom_id res chain seq x y z
N MET A 1 -44.26 -13.12 12.20
CA MET A 1 -43.56 -13.84 11.10
C MET A 1 -42.98 -12.90 10.05
N ALA A 2 -43.73 -11.96 9.46
CA ALA A 2 -43.21 -11.02 8.45
C ALA A 2 -42.05 -10.14 8.96
N MET A 3 -42.12 -9.65 10.20
CA MET A 3 -41.01 -8.91 10.84
C MET A 3 -39.73 -9.75 10.93
N ASN A 4 -39.82 -11.05 11.28
CA ASN A 4 -38.67 -11.95 11.32
C ASN A 4 -38.03 -12.14 9.93
N LYS A 5 -38.85 -12.15 8.85
CA LYS A 5 -38.34 -12.13 7.48
C LYS A 5 -37.53 -10.86 7.23
N CYS A 6 -38.05 -9.69 7.59
CA CYS A 6 -37.34 -8.42 7.41
C CYS A 6 -36.00 -8.39 8.16
N ILE A 7 -35.97 -8.90 9.40
CA ILE A 7 -34.74 -9.03 10.20
C ILE A 7 -33.72 -9.92 9.48
N LEU A 8 -34.13 -11.11 9.02
CA LEU A 8 -33.24 -12.01 8.29
C LEU A 8 -32.74 -11.41 6.97
N VAL A 9 -33.59 -10.68 6.25
CA VAL A 9 -33.22 -9.98 5.01
C VAL A 9 -32.13 -8.96 5.26
N VAL A 10 -32.24 -8.11 6.29
CA VAL A 10 -31.20 -7.10 6.58
C VAL A 10 -29.94 -7.71 7.20
N MET A 11 -30.05 -8.80 7.97
CA MET A 11 -28.87 -9.52 8.48
C MET A 11 -28.07 -10.22 7.39
N ARG A 12 -28.76 -10.71 6.34
CA ARG A 12 -28.16 -11.45 5.22
C ARG A 12 -27.96 -10.61 3.98
N ILE A 13 -28.48 -9.38 3.97
CA ILE A 13 -28.38 -8.44 2.85
C ILE A 13 -28.88 -9.10 1.55
N THR A 14 -29.95 -9.89 1.66
CA THR A 14 -30.53 -10.66 0.55
C THR A 14 -32.04 -10.71 0.69
N GLY A 15 -32.76 -10.19 -0.29
CA GLY A 15 -34.21 -10.28 -0.40
C GLY A 15 -34.64 -11.70 -0.75
N ALA A 16 -35.60 -12.25 0.00
CA ALA A 16 -36.14 -13.58 -0.27
C ALA A 16 -37.26 -13.54 -1.32
N ALA A 17 -37.24 -14.54 -2.22
CA ALA A 17 -38.19 -14.71 -3.30
C ALA A 17 -39.65 -14.77 -2.82
N THR A 18 -40.52 -14.04 -3.51
CA THR A 18 -41.98 -14.14 -3.34
C THR A 18 -42.51 -15.29 -4.17
N GLN A 19 -43.24 -16.19 -3.54
CA GLN A 19 -43.78 -17.39 -4.17
C GLN A 19 -45.13 -17.10 -4.86
N HIS A 20 -45.53 -17.99 -5.78
CA HIS A 20 -46.78 -17.91 -6.54
C HIS A 20 -46.92 -16.65 -7.44
N VAL A 21 -45.80 -16.06 -7.84
CA VAL A 21 -45.75 -14.89 -8.74
C VAL A 21 -45.36 -15.31 -10.16
N LYS A 22 -46.07 -16.28 -10.75
CA LYS A 22 -45.82 -16.72 -12.13
C LYS A 22 -46.34 -15.72 -13.17
N THR A 23 -47.47 -15.11 -12.87
CA THR A 23 -48.11 -14.08 -13.68
C THR A 23 -48.52 -12.96 -12.73
N LEU A 24 -48.24 -11.71 -13.09
CA LEU A 24 -48.63 -10.56 -12.28
C LEU A 24 -50.16 -10.33 -12.38
N ASN A 25 -50.73 -9.62 -11.40
CA ASN A 25 -52.16 -9.39 -11.33
C ASN A 25 -52.61 -8.41 -12.45
N PRO A 26 -53.47 -8.81 -13.40
CA PRO A 26 -53.88 -7.97 -14.53
C PRO A 26 -54.73 -6.76 -14.12
N HIS A 27 -55.24 -6.73 -12.89
CA HIS A 27 -55.99 -5.59 -12.35
C HIS A 27 -55.10 -4.51 -11.73
N LEU A 28 -53.78 -4.70 -11.70
CA LEU A 28 -52.82 -3.71 -11.20
C LEU A 28 -52.03 -3.15 -12.38
N ASP A 29 -51.92 -1.83 -12.45
CA ASP A 29 -50.96 -1.18 -13.33
C ASP A 29 -49.56 -1.24 -12.69
N HIS A 30 -48.71 -2.10 -13.22
CA HIS A 30 -47.36 -2.30 -12.71
C HIS A 30 -46.39 -1.19 -13.12
N ALA A 31 -46.70 -0.41 -14.16
CA ALA A 31 -45.88 0.71 -14.60
C ALA A 31 -46.08 1.96 -13.70
N ALA A 32 -47.16 1.99 -12.90
CA ALA A 32 -47.45 3.08 -11.99
C ALA A 32 -46.56 3.12 -10.73
N PHE A 33 -45.75 2.09 -10.48
CA PHE A 33 -44.88 1.99 -9.30
C PHE A 33 -43.46 1.61 -9.70
N GLU A 34 -42.47 2.26 -9.09
CA GLU A 34 -41.07 1.85 -9.17
C GLU A 34 -40.82 0.65 -8.25
N ALA A 35 -41.34 -0.51 -8.63
CA ALA A 35 -41.22 -1.74 -7.85
C ALA A 35 -40.78 -2.93 -8.71
N ILE A 36 -39.87 -3.72 -8.17
CA ILE A 36 -39.45 -4.99 -8.76
C ILE A 36 -40.02 -6.12 -7.91
N PHE A 37 -40.83 -6.99 -8.52
CA PHE A 37 -41.35 -8.18 -7.86
C PHE A 37 -40.29 -9.27 -7.82
N SER A 38 -39.69 -9.52 -6.66
CA SER A 38 -38.63 -10.53 -6.50
C SER A 38 -39.21 -11.95 -6.61
N THR A 39 -38.97 -12.63 -7.72
CA THR A 39 -39.31 -14.06 -7.95
C THR A 39 -38.17 -15.00 -7.57
N GLU A 40 -36.98 -14.47 -7.32
CA GLU A 40 -35.78 -15.18 -6.88
C GLU A 40 -35.09 -14.44 -5.72
N HIS A 41 -34.05 -15.04 -5.15
CA HIS A 41 -33.26 -14.38 -4.11
C HIS A 41 -32.42 -13.26 -4.72
N GLN A 42 -32.55 -12.05 -4.21
CA GLN A 42 -31.88 -10.87 -4.76
C GLN A 42 -30.92 -10.28 -3.73
N PRO A 43 -29.59 -10.31 -3.96
CA PRO A 43 -28.65 -9.66 -3.07
C PRO A 43 -28.83 -8.14 -3.15
N TYR A 44 -28.60 -7.44 -2.05
CA TYR A 44 -28.59 -5.98 -2.10
C TYR A 44 -27.30 -5.51 -2.78
N LYS A 45 -27.35 -4.33 -3.37
CA LYS A 45 -26.18 -3.68 -3.96
C LYS A 45 -25.09 -3.34 -2.93
N TYR A 46 -25.49 -3.02 -1.70
CA TYR A 46 -24.58 -2.61 -0.62
C TYR A 46 -24.70 -3.57 0.55
N LYS A 47 -23.67 -3.61 1.40
CA LYS A 47 -23.64 -4.43 2.64
C LYS A 47 -24.57 -3.95 3.76
N GLN A 48 -25.37 -2.93 3.46
CA GLN A 48 -26.35 -2.36 4.35
C GLN A 48 -27.59 -2.02 3.54
N GLY A 49 -28.73 -1.99 4.22
CA GLY A 49 -29.96 -1.55 3.61
C GLY A 49 -31.12 -1.68 4.56
N HIS A 50 -32.31 -1.49 4.01
CA HIS A 50 -33.54 -1.63 4.76
C HIS A 50 -34.51 -2.62 4.13
N CYS A 51 -35.37 -3.19 4.97
CA CYS A 51 -36.51 -4.01 4.57
C CYS A 51 -37.74 -3.51 5.34
N GLN A 52 -38.87 -3.37 4.66
CA GLN A 52 -40.06 -2.77 5.24
C GLN A 52 -41.19 -3.79 5.30
N VAL A 53 -42.08 -3.62 6.27
CA VAL A 53 -43.30 -4.43 6.40
C VAL A 53 -44.49 -3.53 6.66
N SER A 54 -45.56 -3.76 5.90
CA SER A 54 -46.86 -3.15 6.12
C SER A 54 -47.85 -4.21 6.56
N SER A 55 -48.77 -3.84 7.44
CA SER A 55 -49.89 -4.68 7.87
C SER A 55 -51.15 -3.83 7.93
N PHE A 56 -52.17 -4.23 7.18
CA PHE A 56 -53.44 -3.53 7.08
C PHE A 56 -54.54 -4.39 7.71
N GLY A 57 -55.05 -3.97 8.87
CA GLY A 57 -56.07 -4.72 9.60
C GLY A 57 -57.47 -4.46 9.05
N VAL A 58 -58.34 -5.49 9.03
CA VAL A 58 -59.73 -5.36 8.58
C VAL A 58 -60.52 -4.33 9.41
N GLY A 59 -60.14 -4.11 10.67
CA GLY A 59 -60.71 -3.07 11.53
C GLY A 59 -60.28 -1.64 11.22
N GLY A 60 -59.45 -1.41 10.18
CA GLY A 60 -59.02 -0.09 9.73
C GLY A 60 -57.71 0.43 10.36
N THR A 61 -57.21 -0.20 11.43
CA THR A 61 -55.90 0.15 11.99
C THR A 61 -54.77 -0.47 11.19
N ASN A 62 -53.84 0.37 10.74
CA ASN A 62 -52.71 0.00 9.90
C ASN A 62 -51.39 0.20 10.65
N GLY A 63 -50.40 -0.62 10.34
CA GLY A 63 -49.05 -0.51 10.87
C GLY A 63 -48.01 -0.65 9.75
N HIS A 64 -46.95 0.15 9.84
CA HIS A 64 -45.81 0.08 8.94
C HIS A 64 -44.53 0.17 9.77
N ALA A 65 -43.54 -0.66 9.45
CA ALA A 65 -42.26 -0.68 10.12
C ALA A 65 -41.12 -0.81 9.12
N ILE A 66 -40.03 -0.08 9.39
CA ILE A 66 -38.81 -0.08 8.59
C ILE A 66 -37.70 -0.70 9.44
N PHE A 67 -37.07 -1.75 8.92
CA PHE A 67 -35.92 -2.40 9.51
C PHE A 67 -34.70 -1.98 8.72
N TRP A 68 -33.68 -1.43 9.40
CA TRP A 68 -32.37 -1.17 8.81
C TRP A 68 -31.37 -2.15 9.41
N GLY A 69 -30.38 -2.55 8.62
CA GLY A 69 -29.27 -3.37 9.11
C GLY A 69 -28.16 -3.51 8.10
N GLU A 70 -27.10 -4.16 8.55
CA GLU A 70 -25.90 -4.46 7.79
C GLU A 70 -25.57 -5.96 7.84
N CYS A 71 -24.75 -6.42 6.91
CA CYS A 71 -24.36 -7.82 6.82
C CYS A 71 -23.70 -8.27 8.13
N ALA A 72 -24.35 -9.21 8.83
CA ALA A 72 -23.86 -9.69 10.12
C ALA A 72 -22.55 -10.49 10.02
N LYS A 73 -22.14 -10.89 8.80
CA LYS A 73 -20.86 -11.55 8.57
C LYS A 73 -19.89 -10.57 7.93
N PRO A 74 -18.74 -10.28 8.57
CA PRO A 74 -17.65 -9.60 7.87
C PRO A 74 -17.19 -10.48 6.70
N ASP A 75 -16.57 -9.86 5.70
CA ASP A 75 -15.97 -10.64 4.63
C ASP A 75 -14.97 -11.64 5.20
N PRO A 76 -14.84 -12.82 4.56
CA PRO A 76 -13.76 -13.72 4.91
C PRO A 76 -12.42 -12.98 4.79
N ASP A 77 -11.63 -13.03 5.86
CA ASP A 77 -10.24 -12.57 5.84
C ASP A 77 -9.44 -13.56 4.98
N PHE A 78 -9.31 -13.22 3.69
CA PHE A 78 -8.69 -14.10 2.71
C PHE A 78 -7.23 -14.40 3.05
N CYS A 79 -6.51 -13.46 3.67
CA CYS A 79 -5.14 -13.68 4.15
C CYS A 79 -5.12 -14.77 5.22
N LYS A 80 -5.97 -14.69 6.25
CA LYS A 80 -6.06 -15.74 7.28
C LYS A 80 -6.51 -17.09 6.74
N ILE A 81 -7.41 -17.09 5.77
CA ILE A 81 -7.84 -18.34 5.11
C ILE A 81 -6.67 -18.93 4.33
N PHE A 82 -5.93 -18.10 3.60
CA PHE A 82 -4.75 -18.50 2.84
C PHE A 82 -3.67 -19.07 3.77
N GLU A 83 -3.31 -18.36 4.85
CA GLU A 83 -2.38 -18.85 5.88
C GLU A 83 -2.79 -20.19 6.48
N ARG A 84 -4.09 -20.34 6.78
CA ARG A 84 -4.63 -21.60 7.31
C ARG A 84 -4.51 -22.74 6.30
N LYS A 85 -4.70 -22.47 5.00
CA LYS A 85 -4.51 -23.47 3.95
C LYS A 85 -3.03 -23.80 3.75
N LEU A 86 -2.18 -22.78 3.76
CA LEU A 86 -0.73 -22.91 3.66
C LEU A 86 -0.17 -23.80 4.77
N GLY A 87 -0.66 -23.67 6.01
CA GLY A 87 -0.26 -24.53 7.13
C GLY A 87 -0.82 -25.95 7.09
N LYS A 88 -1.78 -26.26 6.22
CA LYS A 88 -2.38 -27.60 6.09
C LYS A 88 -1.73 -28.43 4.99
N VAL A 89 -1.27 -27.78 3.92
CA VAL A 89 -0.65 -28.44 2.79
C VAL A 89 0.86 -28.45 3.03
N SER A 90 1.44 -29.64 3.16
CA SER A 90 2.89 -29.79 3.19
C SER A 90 3.48 -29.51 1.82
N ALA A 91 4.67 -28.90 1.77
CA ALA A 91 5.44 -28.81 0.55
C ALA A 91 5.72 -30.20 -0.04
N SER A 92 5.59 -30.34 -1.35
CA SER A 92 5.82 -31.60 -2.05
C SER A 92 7.30 -31.94 -2.10
N ILE A 93 7.63 -33.23 -1.98
CA ILE A 93 8.95 -33.78 -2.27
C ILE A 93 8.75 -34.85 -3.34
N VAL A 94 9.36 -34.67 -4.50
CA VAL A 94 9.38 -35.68 -5.57
C VAL A 94 10.74 -36.36 -5.52
N ALA A 95 10.76 -37.60 -5.03
CA ALA A 95 11.97 -38.40 -4.95
C ALA A 95 12.22 -39.12 -6.28
N ASP A 96 13.18 -38.63 -7.06
CA ASP A 96 13.67 -39.34 -8.25
C ASP A 96 14.88 -40.22 -7.90
N GLY A 97 14.63 -41.47 -7.55
CA GLY A 97 15.67 -42.44 -7.24
C GLY A 97 16.23 -42.38 -5.80
N PRO A 98 17.30 -43.15 -5.52
CA PRO A 98 17.85 -43.31 -4.17
C PRO A 98 18.79 -42.18 -3.75
N ASP A 99 19.23 -41.33 -4.67
CA ASP A 99 20.09 -40.19 -4.39
C ASP A 99 19.24 -38.99 -3.96
N PRO A 100 19.40 -38.46 -2.72
CA PRO A 100 18.66 -37.28 -2.28
C PRO A 100 18.95 -36.02 -3.11
N ALA A 101 20.07 -35.97 -3.83
CA ALA A 101 20.44 -34.81 -4.64
C ALA A 101 19.55 -34.64 -5.89
N SER A 102 18.91 -35.71 -6.37
CA SER A 102 17.96 -35.66 -7.50
C SER A 102 16.52 -35.43 -7.06
N TRP A 103 16.27 -35.23 -5.77
CA TRP A 103 14.92 -34.98 -5.27
C TRP A 103 14.52 -33.53 -5.49
N GLU A 104 13.31 -33.30 -5.99
CA GLU A 104 12.75 -31.97 -6.16
C GLU A 104 11.90 -31.61 -4.94
N TYR A 105 12.16 -30.43 -4.35
CA TYR A 105 11.39 -29.88 -3.25
C TYR A 105 10.55 -28.69 -3.72
N GLY A 106 9.24 -28.77 -3.56
CA GLY A 106 8.28 -27.75 -3.99
C GLY A 106 7.99 -26.68 -2.94
N GLY A 107 8.84 -26.51 -1.92
CA GLY A 107 8.67 -25.52 -0.85
C GLY A 107 9.69 -24.37 -0.92
N PRO A 108 9.69 -23.45 0.07
CA PRO A 108 10.67 -22.37 0.15
C PRO A 108 12.07 -22.90 0.48
N ASP A 109 13.14 -22.23 0.02
CA ASP A 109 14.52 -22.66 0.27
C ASP A 109 14.76 -22.94 1.76
N TYR A 110 15.37 -24.08 2.08
CA TYR A 110 15.63 -24.48 3.48
C TYR A 110 16.53 -23.50 4.25
N ASN A 111 17.32 -22.70 3.53
CA ASN A 111 18.25 -21.71 4.05
C ASN A 111 17.78 -20.27 3.79
N ALA A 112 16.51 -20.05 3.44
CA ALA A 112 15.97 -18.71 3.22
C ALA A 112 16.15 -17.85 4.49
N GLY A 113 16.92 -16.78 4.37
CA GLY A 113 17.04 -15.76 5.41
C GLY A 113 15.77 -14.92 5.56
N PRO A 114 15.63 -14.15 6.65
CA PRO A 114 14.43 -13.35 6.93
C PRO A 114 14.11 -12.27 5.88
N GLU A 115 15.10 -11.84 5.11
CA GLU A 115 14.96 -10.84 4.04
C GLU A 115 14.43 -11.42 2.72
N VAL A 116 14.39 -12.76 2.57
CA VAL A 116 13.99 -13.41 1.33
C VAL A 116 12.46 -13.41 1.23
N LYS A 117 11.93 -12.75 0.20
CA LYS A 117 10.50 -12.73 -0.10
C LYS A 117 10.14 -13.81 -1.10
N TYR A 118 9.02 -14.49 -0.85
CA TYR A 118 8.43 -15.46 -1.76
C TYR A 118 7.06 -14.98 -2.21
N ARG A 119 6.78 -15.17 -3.50
CA ARG A 119 5.43 -15.15 -4.03
C ARG A 119 4.88 -16.56 -3.93
N ILE A 120 3.80 -16.71 -3.16
CA ILE A 120 3.15 -18.00 -2.93
C ILE A 120 1.83 -18.04 -3.70
N VAL A 121 1.66 -19.03 -4.56
CA VAL A 121 0.44 -19.21 -5.38
C VAL A 121 -0.27 -20.48 -4.94
N LEU A 122 -1.56 -20.35 -4.59
CA LEU A 122 -2.45 -21.49 -4.35
C LEU A 122 -3.09 -21.90 -5.67
N ASN A 123 -2.78 -23.12 -6.12
CA ASN A 123 -3.40 -23.76 -7.26
C ASN A 123 -4.46 -24.76 -6.78
N ARG A 124 -5.55 -24.89 -7.53
CA ARG A 124 -6.58 -25.91 -7.31
C ARG A 124 -6.88 -26.60 -8.62
N ASP A 125 -6.70 -27.92 -8.65
CA ASP A 125 -7.02 -28.72 -9.82
C ASP A 125 -8.56 -28.77 -9.99
N PRO A 126 -9.11 -28.39 -11.16
CA PRO A 126 -10.56 -28.36 -11.38
C PRO A 126 -11.20 -29.76 -11.45
N ALA A 127 -10.44 -30.82 -11.69
CA ALA A 127 -10.93 -32.19 -11.81
C ALA A 127 -10.81 -32.99 -10.50
N THR A 128 -9.70 -32.85 -9.78
CA THR A 128 -9.45 -33.57 -8.52
C THR A 128 -9.79 -32.77 -7.27
N GLU A 129 -10.04 -31.46 -7.43
CA GLU A 129 -10.19 -30.47 -6.36
C GLU A 129 -8.98 -30.37 -5.40
N GLU A 130 -7.85 -30.97 -5.77
CA GLU A 130 -6.64 -30.98 -4.96
C GLU A 130 -5.99 -29.58 -4.94
N GLU A 131 -5.60 -29.15 -3.75
CA GLU A 131 -4.97 -27.85 -3.52
C GLU A 131 -3.45 -28.02 -3.39
N SER A 132 -2.69 -27.27 -4.17
CA SER A 132 -1.23 -27.26 -4.13
C SER A 132 -0.68 -25.83 -4.07
N PHE A 133 0.52 -25.68 -3.52
CA PHE A 133 1.19 -24.38 -3.42
C PHE A 133 2.44 -24.36 -4.28
N THR A 134 2.69 -23.23 -4.93
CA THR A 134 3.92 -22.96 -5.67
C THR A 134 4.62 -21.75 -5.04
N TYR A 135 5.93 -21.86 -4.85
CA TYR A 135 6.77 -20.83 -4.24
C TYR A 135 7.72 -20.29 -5.31
N GLU A 136 7.62 -19.00 -5.60
CA GLU A 136 8.51 -18.31 -6.51
C GLU A 136 9.31 -17.29 -5.70
N LYS A 137 10.63 -17.41 -5.70
CA LYS A 137 11.51 -16.47 -5.00
C LYS A 137 11.46 -15.14 -5.72
N VAL A 138 11.09 -14.09 -5.00
CA VAL A 138 11.08 -12.74 -5.55
C VAL A 138 12.47 -12.17 -5.36
N GLU A 139 13.25 -12.16 -6.42
CA GLU A 139 14.47 -11.37 -6.50
C GLU A 139 14.05 -9.92 -6.68
N GLU A 140 13.98 -9.15 -5.59
CA GLU A 140 13.88 -7.70 -5.71
C GLU A 140 15.17 -7.24 -6.41
N PRO A 141 15.07 -6.58 -7.58
CA PRO A 141 16.26 -6.07 -8.24
C PRO A 141 16.97 -5.15 -7.24
N PRO A 142 18.32 -5.17 -7.20
CA PRO A 142 19.05 -4.23 -6.36
C PRO A 142 18.53 -2.83 -6.69
N PRO A 143 18.28 -1.98 -5.68
CA PRO A 143 17.79 -0.63 -5.92
C PRO A 143 18.75 0.04 -6.90
N VAL A 144 18.21 0.46 -8.05
CA VAL A 144 18.99 1.18 -9.05
C VAL A 144 19.46 2.46 -8.37
N PRO A 145 20.78 2.71 -8.27
CA PRO A 145 21.26 3.92 -7.65
C PRO A 145 20.76 5.13 -8.47
N PRO A 146 20.34 6.23 -7.82
CA PRO A 146 19.97 7.45 -8.49
C PRO A 146 21.07 7.94 -9.45
N GLU A 147 20.71 8.37 -10.66
CA GLU A 147 21.68 8.87 -11.64
C GLU A 147 22.25 10.25 -11.27
N TYR A 148 21.46 11.06 -10.57
CA TYR A 148 21.87 12.37 -10.07
C TYR A 148 21.13 12.73 -8.78
N TYR A 149 21.64 13.74 -8.10
CA TYR A 149 21.04 14.33 -6.92
C TYR A 149 20.81 15.82 -7.13
N SER A 150 19.82 16.36 -6.44
CA SER A 150 19.54 17.80 -6.41
C SER A 150 19.56 18.29 -4.97
N THR A 151 20.00 19.52 -4.75
CA THR A 151 19.85 20.25 -3.49
C THR A 151 18.55 21.04 -3.51
N ILE A 152 17.86 21.08 -2.37
CA ILE A 152 16.77 22.02 -2.09
C ILE A 152 17.15 22.80 -0.83
N CYS A 153 17.00 24.13 -0.85
CA CYS A 153 17.40 24.97 0.28
C CYS A 153 16.43 26.13 0.53
N ASP A 154 16.60 26.80 1.66
CA ASP A 154 15.83 28.01 1.97
C ASP A 154 16.12 29.19 1.02
N VAL A 155 17.33 29.27 0.45
CA VAL A 155 17.74 30.33 -0.49
C VAL A 155 16.98 30.27 -1.81
N ASN A 156 16.67 29.07 -2.29
CA ASN A 156 16.01 28.85 -3.58
C ASN A 156 14.50 28.55 -3.43
N ASP A 157 13.90 28.96 -2.31
CA ASP A 157 12.49 28.68 -1.97
C ASP A 157 12.15 27.18 -2.06
N TRP A 158 13.10 26.33 -1.65
CA TRP A 158 13.04 24.87 -1.73
C TRP A 158 12.86 24.29 -3.13
N ALA A 159 13.17 25.07 -4.18
CA ALA A 159 13.22 24.58 -5.54
C ALA A 159 14.37 23.59 -5.74
N GLU A 160 14.21 22.65 -6.67
CA GLU A 160 15.31 21.74 -7.01
C GLU A 160 16.43 22.48 -7.76
N ASP A 161 17.67 22.21 -7.34
CA ASP A 161 18.86 22.61 -8.07
C ASP A 161 19.81 21.42 -8.20
N ARG A 162 20.17 21.07 -9.43
CA ARG A 162 20.88 19.81 -9.73
C ARG A 162 22.34 19.92 -9.33
N MET A 163 22.83 18.93 -8.57
CA MET A 163 24.24 18.81 -8.20
C MET A 163 25.10 18.41 -9.40
N LEU A 164 26.34 18.89 -9.42
CA LEU A 164 27.36 18.52 -10.40
C LEU A 164 28.08 17.23 -9.99
N ASP A 165 28.57 16.48 -10.97
CA ASP A 165 29.43 15.32 -10.74
C ASP A 165 30.82 15.77 -10.25
N GLY A 166 31.28 15.17 -9.14
CA GLY A 166 32.61 15.41 -8.58
C GLY A 166 33.71 14.59 -9.26
N ASP A 167 34.94 14.73 -8.76
CA ASP A 167 36.13 14.11 -9.35
C ASP A 167 36.20 12.58 -9.18
N VAL A 168 35.37 12.03 -8.29
CA VAL A 168 35.34 10.60 -7.95
C VAL A 168 33.94 10.04 -8.23
N PRO A 169 33.81 8.83 -8.80
CA PRO A 169 32.52 8.21 -9.03
C PRO A 169 31.64 8.16 -7.77
N GLY A 170 30.39 8.63 -7.90
CA GLY A 170 29.43 8.71 -6.80
C GLY A 170 29.60 9.93 -5.89
N LEU A 171 30.56 10.83 -6.17
CA LEU A 171 30.65 12.13 -5.51
C LEU A 171 29.85 13.15 -6.32
N PHE A 172 28.98 13.88 -5.66
CA PHE A 172 28.20 14.98 -6.22
C PHE A 172 28.44 16.24 -5.40
N TYR A 173 28.49 17.41 -6.02
CA TYR A 173 28.67 18.65 -5.29
C TYR A 173 27.82 19.80 -5.83
N GLN A 174 27.53 20.77 -4.97
CA GLN A 174 26.87 22.03 -5.33
C GLN A 174 27.51 23.17 -4.55
N GLU A 175 27.65 24.33 -5.20
CA GLU A 175 28.13 25.56 -4.57
C GLU A 175 26.95 26.50 -4.37
N ILE A 176 26.73 26.94 -3.13
CA ILE A 176 25.60 27.78 -2.73
C ILE A 176 26.13 28.94 -1.87
N ASP A 177 25.61 30.14 -2.12
CA ASP A 177 25.91 31.31 -1.30
C ASP A 177 25.13 31.26 0.03
N ILE A 178 25.79 31.61 1.14
CA ILE A 178 25.11 31.71 2.44
C ILE A 178 24.24 32.97 2.46
N PRO A 179 22.93 32.84 2.79
CA PRO A 179 21.98 33.96 2.75
C PRO A 179 22.21 35.00 3.86
N GLU A 180 21.52 36.15 3.72
CA GLU A 180 21.41 37.20 4.74
C GLU A 180 20.84 36.59 6.04
N GLY A 181 21.71 36.39 7.03
CA GLY A 181 21.39 35.64 8.25
C GLY A 181 22.47 34.62 8.67
N GLY A 182 23.42 34.31 7.78
CA GLY A 182 24.60 33.51 8.11
C GLY A 182 24.33 32.02 8.36
N SER A 183 23.16 31.54 7.94
CA SER A 183 22.72 30.16 8.10
C SER A 183 21.99 29.70 6.84
N LEU A 184 22.40 28.57 6.27
CA LEU A 184 21.79 27.92 5.11
C LEU A 184 21.15 26.60 5.57
N GLU A 185 19.88 26.41 5.29
CA GLU A 185 19.19 25.12 5.50
C GLU A 185 19.03 24.39 4.19
N PHE A 186 19.41 23.11 4.14
CA PHE A 186 19.29 22.33 2.91
C PHE A 186 18.92 20.86 3.15
N ARG A 187 18.33 20.27 2.13
CA ARG A 187 18.06 18.83 1.95
C ARG A 187 18.49 18.40 0.55
N LEU A 188 18.48 17.10 0.31
CA LEU A 188 18.81 16.52 -1.00
C LEU A 188 17.60 15.76 -1.55
N LEU A 189 17.48 15.70 -2.87
CA LEU A 189 16.51 14.87 -3.60
C LEU A 189 17.28 13.88 -4.47
N ALA A 190 16.82 12.62 -4.51
CA ALA A 190 17.28 11.68 -5.52
C ALA A 190 16.50 11.92 -6.82
N GLU A 191 17.21 12.15 -7.93
CA GLU A 191 16.62 12.39 -9.26
C GLU A 191 15.65 13.59 -9.32
N GLY A 192 15.73 14.53 -8.36
CA GLY A 192 14.79 15.65 -8.28
C GLY A 192 13.35 15.27 -7.88
N ASP A 193 13.12 14.03 -7.43
CA ASP A 193 11.79 13.55 -7.04
C ASP A 193 11.45 13.96 -5.60
N GLU A 194 10.38 14.73 -5.41
CA GLU A 194 9.87 15.15 -4.09
C GLU A 194 9.48 13.97 -3.18
N GLN A 195 9.22 12.78 -3.74
CA GLN A 195 8.95 11.57 -2.95
C GLN A 195 10.23 10.84 -2.52
N LYS A 196 11.40 11.29 -2.98
CA LYS A 196 12.70 10.67 -2.73
C LYS A 196 13.65 11.64 -2.02
N GLU A 197 13.17 12.25 -0.94
CA GLU A 197 13.97 13.17 -0.12
C GLU A 197 15.07 12.42 0.65
N ILE A 198 16.19 13.09 0.87
CA ILE A 198 17.35 12.64 1.63
C ILE A 198 17.70 13.73 2.63
N ALA A 199 17.73 13.36 3.91
CA ALA A 199 17.78 14.29 5.03
C ALA A 199 18.48 13.66 6.26
N PRO A 200 18.95 14.45 7.23
CA PRO A 200 19.46 13.92 8.49
C PRO A 200 18.32 13.39 9.36
N GLU A 201 18.61 12.50 10.31
CA GLU A 201 17.62 12.01 11.30
C GLU A 201 16.89 13.14 12.06
N PHE A 202 17.58 14.24 12.33
CA PHE A 202 17.03 15.45 12.95
C PHE A 202 17.77 16.67 12.40
N THR A 203 17.12 17.83 12.42
CA THR A 203 17.72 19.08 11.92
C THR A 203 19.01 19.40 12.66
N THR A 204 20.12 19.55 11.94
CA THR A 204 21.45 19.55 12.56
C THR A 204 22.54 20.21 11.72
N SER A 205 23.55 20.77 12.39
CA SER A 205 24.79 21.24 11.74
C SER A 205 25.93 20.22 11.81
N LYS A 206 25.63 18.96 12.15
CA LYS A 206 26.62 17.88 12.27
C LYS A 206 26.65 17.05 10.99
N LYS A 207 27.87 16.80 10.47
CA LYS A 207 28.12 15.99 9.27
C LYS A 207 27.98 14.48 9.48
N LEU A 208 28.09 14.02 10.74
CA LEU A 208 28.10 12.60 11.11
C LEU A 208 26.71 12.04 11.45
N THR A 209 25.66 12.86 11.37
CA THR A 209 24.30 12.42 11.67
C THR A 209 23.84 11.39 10.63
N PRO A 210 23.15 10.30 11.03
CA PRO A 210 22.64 9.31 10.08
C PRO A 210 21.82 9.96 8.95
N ILE A 211 22.10 9.53 7.72
CA ILE A 211 21.43 9.98 6.50
C ILE A 211 20.22 9.08 6.24
N LEU A 212 19.03 9.66 6.32
CA LEU A 212 17.76 9.01 5.99
C LEU A 212 17.41 9.19 4.52
N GLY A 213 16.48 8.37 4.03
CA GLY A 213 16.03 8.40 2.65
C GLY A 213 16.93 7.64 1.67
N PRO A 214 16.58 7.55 0.37
CA PRO A 214 15.51 8.31 -0.27
C PRO A 214 14.13 7.85 0.23
N ALA A 215 13.32 8.76 0.76
CA ALA A 215 11.99 8.47 1.30
C ALA A 215 11.09 9.70 1.23
N PRO A 216 9.77 9.53 1.18
CA PRO A 216 8.84 10.65 1.20
C PRO A 216 8.72 11.26 2.61
N ASP A 217 8.29 12.53 2.67
CA ASP A 217 7.91 13.26 3.90
C ASP A 217 9.04 13.47 4.93
N LEU A 218 10.30 13.66 4.51
CA LEU A 218 11.43 13.95 5.41
C LEU A 218 11.56 15.46 5.70
N ARG A 219 11.09 15.89 6.86
CA ARG A 219 11.01 17.32 7.26
C ARG A 219 12.24 17.90 7.96
N THR A 220 13.37 17.20 7.94
CA THR A 220 14.58 17.56 8.69
C THR A 220 15.67 18.07 7.76
N SER A 221 16.48 19.03 8.21
CA SER A 221 17.44 19.72 7.33
C SER A 221 18.85 19.76 7.89
N TRP A 222 19.85 19.76 7.02
CA TRP A 222 21.21 20.14 7.43
C TRP A 222 21.31 21.67 7.51
N ILE A 223 22.03 22.15 8.51
CA ILE A 223 22.27 23.59 8.73
C ILE A 223 23.76 23.87 8.55
N VAL A 224 24.10 24.71 7.57
CA VAL A 224 25.45 25.28 7.41
C VAL A 224 25.45 26.68 8.03
N LYS A 225 26.46 26.99 8.85
CA LYS A 225 26.66 28.34 9.40
C LYS A 225 27.94 28.94 8.85
N GLY A 226 27.91 30.19 8.43
CA GLY A 226 29.07 30.90 7.91
C GLY A 226 28.82 32.40 7.72
N PRO A 227 29.83 33.14 7.25
CA PRO A 227 29.66 34.55 6.92
C PRO A 227 28.65 34.71 5.78
N GLU A 228 27.84 35.76 5.85
CA GLU A 228 26.96 36.16 4.75
C GLU A 228 27.75 36.39 3.47
N GLY A 229 27.26 35.84 2.34
CA GLY A 229 27.94 35.93 1.05
C GLY A 229 29.18 35.03 0.91
N ALA A 230 29.50 34.19 1.90
CA ALA A 230 30.49 33.13 1.71
C ALA A 230 29.89 31.99 0.90
N VAL A 231 30.70 31.39 0.01
CA VAL A 231 30.29 30.24 -0.79
C VAL A 231 30.53 28.97 0.02
N VAL A 232 29.50 28.14 0.13
CA VAL A 232 29.64 26.78 0.66
C VAL A 232 29.54 25.77 -0.48
N ARG A 233 30.54 24.89 -0.56
CA ARG A 233 30.52 23.71 -1.40
C ARG A 233 29.99 22.52 -0.61
N ILE A 234 28.77 22.09 -0.90
CA ILE A 234 28.14 20.89 -0.33
C ILE A 234 28.56 19.71 -1.18
N GLU A 235 29.08 18.65 -0.56
CA GLU A 235 29.49 17.42 -1.23
C GLU A 235 28.74 16.23 -0.65
N PHE A 236 28.10 15.45 -1.53
CA PHE A 236 27.38 14.25 -1.19
C PHE A 236 28.02 13.06 -1.90
N PHE A 237 28.51 12.10 -1.12
CA PHE A 237 29.11 10.88 -1.62
C PHE A 237 28.13 9.71 -1.46
N ALA A 238 27.70 9.16 -2.59
CA ALA A 238 26.76 8.05 -2.70
C ALA A 238 27.33 6.98 -3.66
N PRO A 239 28.19 6.07 -3.18
CA PRO A 239 28.70 4.98 -3.98
C PRO A 239 27.61 3.93 -4.26
N GLU A 240 27.70 3.20 -5.38
CA GLU A 240 26.78 2.10 -5.72
C GLU A 240 26.68 1.04 -4.61
N LYS A 241 27.80 0.81 -3.90
CA LYS A 241 27.89 -0.12 -2.78
C LYS A 241 28.67 0.53 -1.64
N GLY A 242 27.99 0.78 -0.53
CA GLY A 242 28.64 1.26 0.69
C GLY A 242 27.84 2.33 1.42
N PRO A 243 28.40 2.87 2.51
CA PRO A 243 27.79 3.97 3.25
C PRO A 243 27.86 5.26 2.44
N ARG A 244 26.80 6.07 2.57
CA ARG A 244 26.74 7.43 2.05
C ARG A 244 27.34 8.39 3.07
N SER A 245 27.91 9.49 2.61
CA SER A 245 28.42 10.55 3.48
C SER A 245 28.14 11.93 2.91
N ILE A 246 28.00 12.91 3.79
CA ILE A 246 27.82 14.30 3.42
C ILE A 246 28.89 15.17 4.10
N THR A 247 29.44 16.11 3.36
CA THR A 247 30.31 17.15 3.90
C THR A 247 29.99 18.47 3.22
N TRP A 248 30.47 19.56 3.81
CA TRP A 248 30.38 20.87 3.22
C TRP A 248 31.60 21.69 3.62
N LEU A 249 32.12 22.47 2.68
CA LEU A 249 33.34 23.25 2.82
C LEU A 249 33.01 24.72 2.56
N LEU A 250 33.34 25.57 3.52
CA LEU A 250 33.20 27.02 3.37
C LEU A 250 34.46 27.55 2.69
N SER A 251 34.31 28.24 1.56
CA SER A 251 35.34 29.14 1.07
C SER A 251 35.09 30.51 1.71
N LEU A 252 36.13 31.06 2.36
CA LEU A 252 36.06 32.42 2.83
C LEU A 252 36.26 33.34 1.62
N PRO A 253 35.48 34.44 1.50
CA PRO A 253 35.76 35.45 0.49
C PRO A 253 37.21 35.94 0.67
N GLU A 254 37.98 36.00 -0.41
CA GLU A 254 39.29 36.66 -0.39
C GLU A 254 39.07 38.14 0.03
N GLU A 255 39.77 38.57 1.09
CA GLU A 255 39.73 39.96 1.62
C GLU A 255 40.15 41.02 0.58
#